data_AF-A0A510WSS6-F1
#
_entry.id   AF-A0A510WSS6-F1
#
_cell.length_a   1.000
_cell.length_b   1.000
_cell.length_c   1.000
_cell.angle_alpha   90.00
_cell.angle_beta   90.00
_cell.angle_gamma   90.00
#
_symmetry.space_group_name_H-M   'P 1'
#
loop_
_entity.id
_entity.type
_entity.pdbx_description
1 polymer ?
#
loop_
_entity_poly.entity_id
_entity_poly.type
_entity_poly.pdbx_seq_one_letter_code
_entity_poly.pdbx_strand_id
1 'polypeptide(L)'
;MAEEDIQNQSVNGGEEQPKENTEGLPQSQSELDSIIGKAIDKALKNNDKKWAEKTEQAVADAKKEAESYAKMTQAQRKNAEIEKREKALDEREAKLNHKALIADIQADLTEKGLPTVFAEVLSLLKDNEAIASATQEIKDAWDKSVNDRLKANARQKTPGTSAESIHVGSSLADFARKNRIIK
;
A
#
# COMPACT_ATOMS: atom_id res chain seq x y z
N MET A 1 -1.40 -43.70 36.03
CA MET A 1 -1.28 -43.13 37.38
C MET A 1 -1.68 -41.66 37.27
N ALA A 2 -2.82 -41.18 37.74
CA ALA A 2 -3.89 -41.75 38.58
C ALA A 2 -5.21 -41.08 38.11
N GLU A 3 -6.28 -41.85 37.89
CA GLU A 3 -7.47 -41.98 38.79
C GLU A 3 -8.28 -40.67 38.84
N GLU A 4 -9.31 -40.53 38.01
CA GLU A 4 -10.73 -40.81 38.31
C GLU A 4 -11.26 -40.06 39.55
N ASP A 5 -12.03 -38.99 39.31
CA ASP A 5 -13.02 -38.52 40.27
C ASP A 5 -14.25 -37.99 39.48
N ILE A 6 -15.27 -38.85 39.40
CA ILE A 6 -16.58 -38.55 38.85
C ILE A 6 -17.44 -38.08 40.03
N GLN A 7 -17.73 -36.78 40.13
CA GLN A 7 -18.72 -36.24 41.05
C GLN A 7 -19.95 -35.72 40.29
N ASN A 8 -20.89 -36.64 40.11
CA ASN A 8 -22.29 -36.55 40.50
C ASN A 8 -22.89 -35.14 40.68
N GLN A 9 -23.62 -34.65 39.67
CA GLN A 9 -24.75 -33.74 39.89
C GLN A 9 -26.04 -34.41 39.41
N SER A 10 -26.76 -34.89 40.42
CA SER A 10 -28.18 -35.23 40.40
C SER A 10 -29.00 -34.11 39.74
N VAL A 11 -29.64 -34.43 38.62
CA VAL A 11 -30.81 -33.70 38.13
C VAL A 11 -31.94 -34.70 38.01
N ASN A 12 -32.59 -34.88 39.16
CA ASN A 12 -33.98 -35.23 39.41
C ASN A 12 -34.81 -35.55 38.15
N GLY A 13 -34.67 -36.79 37.66
CA GLY A 13 -35.64 -37.40 36.76
C GLY A 13 -36.91 -37.71 37.54
N GLY A 14 -37.79 -36.72 37.64
CA GLY A 14 -39.17 -36.94 38.07
C GLY A 14 -39.92 -37.70 36.97
N GLU A 15 -39.83 -39.03 37.02
CA GLU A 15 -40.79 -39.91 36.38
C GLU A 15 -42.18 -39.63 36.99
N GLU A 16 -42.93 -38.71 36.39
CA GLU A 16 -44.38 -38.69 36.59
C GLU A 16 -44.96 -39.89 35.84
N GLN A 17 -45.03 -41.00 36.58
CA GLN A 17 -45.85 -42.14 36.19
C GLN A 17 -47.25 -41.66 35.81
N PRO A 18 -47.82 -42.15 34.69
CA PRO A 18 -49.20 -41.86 34.37
C PRO A 18 -50.05 -42.52 35.46
N LYS A 19 -50.59 -41.70 36.36
CA LYS A 19 -51.65 -42.15 37.27
C LYS A 19 -52.79 -42.65 36.40
N GLU A 20 -53.02 -43.95 36.46
CA GLU A 20 -54.16 -44.63 35.89
C GLU A 20 -55.43 -44.14 36.61
N ASN A 21 -55.93 -42.97 36.18
CA ASN A 21 -57.31 -42.61 36.42
C ASN A 21 -58.16 -43.49 35.49
N THR A 22 -58.64 -44.60 36.04
CA THR A 22 -59.85 -45.27 35.54
C THR A 22 -61.06 -44.38 35.84
N GLU A 23 -61.09 -43.19 35.24
CA GLU A 23 -62.28 -42.35 35.19
C GLU A 23 -63.19 -42.90 34.08
N GLY A 24 -64.45 -43.12 34.46
CA GLY A 24 -65.41 -43.94 33.75
C GLY A 24 -65.54 -43.65 32.26
N LEU A 25 -65.84 -44.70 31.50
CA LEU A 25 -66.25 -44.55 30.11
C LEU A 25 -67.42 -43.54 30.05
N PRO A 26 -67.39 -42.60 29.10
CA PRO A 26 -68.42 -41.57 28.98
C PRO A 26 -69.78 -42.24 28.80
N GLN A 27 -70.74 -41.87 29.65
CA GLN A 27 -72.03 -42.55 29.71
C GLN A 27 -73.04 -41.98 28.70
N SER A 28 -72.68 -40.91 27.99
CA SER A 28 -73.50 -40.23 26.98
C SER A 28 -72.66 -39.66 25.83
N GLN A 29 -73.22 -39.60 24.62
CA GLN A 29 -72.58 -38.96 23.47
C GLN A 29 -72.18 -37.50 23.73
N SER A 30 -72.92 -36.79 24.58
CA SER A 30 -72.62 -35.40 24.90
C SER A 30 -71.36 -35.22 25.77
N GLU A 31 -70.97 -36.22 26.57
CA GLU A 31 -69.74 -36.20 27.36
C GLU A 31 -68.52 -36.48 26.48
N LEU A 32 -68.66 -37.40 25.52
CA LEU A 32 -67.65 -37.65 24.48
C LEU A 32 -67.34 -36.39 23.68
N ASP A 33 -68.37 -35.72 23.16
CA ASP A 33 -68.19 -34.50 22.37
C ASP A 33 -67.52 -33.37 23.17
N SER A 34 -67.82 -33.25 24.46
CA SER A 34 -67.19 -32.26 25.35
C SER A 34 -65.71 -32.57 25.60
N ILE A 35 -65.36 -33.84 25.81
CA ILE A 35 -63.96 -34.28 25.99
C ILE A 35 -63.17 -34.06 24.69
N ILE A 36 -63.75 -34.39 23.54
CA ILE A 36 -63.14 -34.19 22.21
C ILE A 36 -62.96 -32.70 21.92
N GLY A 37 -63.99 -31.87 22.15
CA GLY A 37 -63.90 -30.42 21.95
C GLY A 37 -62.81 -29.77 22.80
N LYS A 38 -62.71 -30.14 24.09
CA LYS A 38 -61.62 -29.68 24.98
C LYS A 38 -60.24 -30.13 24.51
N ALA A 39 -60.11 -31.36 24.00
CA ALA A 39 -58.86 -31.85 23.47
C ALA A 39 -58.43 -31.10 22.20
N ILE A 40 -59.38 -30.80 21.30
CA ILE A 40 -59.13 -30.00 20.09
C ILE A 40 -58.73 -28.57 20.44
N ASP A 41 -59.47 -27.90 21.34
CA ASP A 41 -59.14 -26.55 21.79
C ASP A 41 -57.75 -26.47 22.45
N LYS A 42 -57.40 -27.49 23.23
CA LYS A 42 -56.08 -27.59 23.86
C LYS A 42 -54.99 -27.83 22.83
N ALA A 43 -55.24 -28.66 21.82
CA ALA A 43 -54.32 -28.89 20.72
C ALA A 43 -54.11 -27.64 19.86
N LEU A 44 -55.19 -26.91 19.53
CA LEU A 44 -55.13 -25.66 18.79
C LEU A 44 -54.37 -24.58 19.56
N LYS A 45 -54.70 -24.35 20.85
CA LYS A 45 -53.97 -23.39 21.70
C LYS A 45 -52.48 -23.73 21.83
N ASN A 46 -52.16 -25.01 21.99
CA ASN A 46 -50.76 -25.46 22.04
C ASN A 46 -50.05 -25.28 20.71
N ASN A 47 -50.74 -25.49 19.59
CA ASN A 47 -50.21 -25.24 18.26
C ASN A 47 -49.96 -23.74 18.05
N ASP A 48 -50.94 -22.88 18.33
CA ASP A 48 -50.84 -21.43 18.21
C ASP A 48 -49.70 -20.86 19.07
N LYS A 49 -49.56 -21.37 20.30
CA LYS A 49 -48.45 -20.99 21.18
C LYS A 49 -47.09 -21.38 20.58
N LYS A 50 -46.96 -22.61 20.07
CA LYS A 50 -45.72 -23.06 19.41
C LYS A 50 -45.41 -22.26 18.15
N TRP A 51 -46.42 -21.88 17.38
CA TRP A 51 -46.26 -21.02 16.21
C TRP A 51 -45.81 -19.62 16.62
N ALA A 52 -46.44 -19.01 17.63
CA ALA A 52 -46.05 -17.71 18.14
C ALA A 52 -44.59 -17.71 18.64
N GLU A 53 -44.20 -18.71 19.44
CA GLU A 53 -42.82 -18.88 19.93
C GLU A 53 -41.81 -19.02 18.79
N LYS A 54 -42.10 -19.88 17.79
CA LYS A 54 -41.23 -20.02 16.61
C LYS A 54 -41.11 -18.74 15.80
N THR A 55 -42.20 -17.99 15.68
CA THR A 55 -42.22 -16.75 14.89
C THR A 55 -41.43 -15.65 15.61
N GLU A 56 -41.60 -15.53 16.93
CA GLU A 56 -40.84 -14.59 17.75
C GLU A 56 -39.35 -14.92 17.74
N GLN A 57 -39.00 -16.20 17.85
CA GLN A 57 -37.62 -16.67 17.77
C GLN A 57 -36.99 -16.38 16.40
N ALA A 58 -37.71 -16.66 15.30
CA ALA A 58 -37.25 -16.33 13.94
C ALA A 58 -37.05 -14.82 13.75
N VAL A 59 -37.92 -13.98 14.32
CA VAL A 59 -37.77 -12.51 14.25
C VAL A 59 -36.57 -12.04 15.08
N ALA A 60 -36.35 -12.63 16.26
CA ALA A 60 -35.20 -12.30 17.09
C ALA A 60 -33.88 -12.71 16.42
N ASP A 61 -33.82 -13.90 15.83
CA ASP A 61 -32.66 -14.40 15.10
C ASP A 61 -32.37 -13.54 13.86
N ALA A 62 -33.40 -13.21 13.07
CA ALA A 62 -33.25 -12.33 11.91
C ALA A 62 -32.72 -10.94 12.27
N LYS A 63 -33.19 -10.36 13.39
CA LYS A 63 -32.68 -9.07 13.89
C LYS A 63 -31.21 -9.18 14.31
N LYS A 64 -30.85 -10.23 15.05
CA LYS A 64 -29.48 -10.45 15.53
C LYS A 64 -28.50 -10.69 14.37
N GLU A 65 -28.92 -11.42 13.35
CA GLU A 65 -28.14 -11.66 12.14
C GLU A 65 -27.95 -10.36 11.35
N ALA A 66 -29.02 -9.59 11.13
CA ALA A 66 -28.94 -8.30 10.45
C ALA A 66 -28.02 -7.30 11.17
N GLU A 67 -28.10 -7.24 12.51
CA GLU A 67 -27.20 -6.40 13.31
C GLU A 67 -25.74 -6.86 13.22
N SER A 68 -25.50 -8.17 13.30
CA SER A 68 -24.15 -8.73 13.22
C SER A 68 -23.55 -8.51 11.83
N TYR A 69 -24.35 -8.68 10.77
CA TYR A 69 -23.96 -8.40 9.40
C TYR A 69 -23.65 -6.91 9.20
N ALA A 70 -24.51 -6.01 9.69
CA ALA A 70 -24.28 -4.57 9.62
C ALA A 70 -23.01 -4.15 10.39
N LYS A 71 -22.81 -4.67 11.60
CA LYS A 71 -21.61 -4.43 12.42
C LYS A 71 -20.35 -4.95 11.72
N MET A 72 -20.39 -6.16 11.16
CA MET A 72 -19.27 -6.74 10.41
C MET A 72 -18.94 -5.90 9.17
N THR A 73 -19.95 -5.44 8.43
CA THR A 73 -19.77 -4.59 7.25
C THR A 73 -19.15 -3.23 7.63
N GLN A 74 -19.58 -2.63 8.76
CA GLN A 74 -19.01 -1.38 9.24
C GLN A 74 -17.57 -1.56 9.73
N ALA A 75 -17.26 -2.63 10.45
CA ALA A 75 -15.92 -2.95 10.91
C ALA A 75 -14.96 -3.20 9.74
N GLN A 76 -15.37 -3.97 8.74
CA GLN A 76 -14.57 -4.21 7.53
C GLN A 76 -14.28 -2.91 6.78
N ARG A 77 -15.26 -2.01 6.64
CA ARG A 77 -15.05 -0.69 6.02
C ARG A 77 -14.04 0.16 6.80
N LYS A 78 -14.14 0.19 8.13
CA LYS A 78 -13.18 0.90 8.98
C LYS A 78 -11.77 0.33 8.85
N ASN A 79 -11.63 -1.00 8.84
CA ASN A 79 -10.33 -1.64 8.68
C ASN A 79 -9.73 -1.34 7.30
N ALA A 80 -10.53 -1.40 6.23
CA ALA A 80 -10.07 -1.05 4.89
C ALA A 80 -9.65 0.43 4.79
N GLU A 81 -10.33 1.33 5.49
CA GLU A 81 -9.98 2.74 5.54
C GLU A 81 -8.69 3.00 6.33
N ILE A 82 -8.50 2.28 7.45
CA ILE A 82 -7.25 2.29 8.23
C ILE A 82 -6.10 1.75 7.37
N GLU A 83 -6.25 0.57 6.77
CA GLU A 83 -5.23 -0.04 5.92
C GLU A 83 -4.86 0.87 4.73
N LYS A 84 -5.85 1.52 4.11
CA LYS A 84 -5.61 2.49 3.05
C LYS A 84 -4.83 3.71 3.57
N ARG A 85 -5.13 4.17 4.77
CA ARG A 85 -4.43 5.29 5.41
C ARG A 85 -2.98 4.90 5.75
N GLU A 86 -2.76 3.71 6.30
CA GLU A 86 -1.44 3.17 6.60
C GLU A 86 -0.59 3.06 5.33
N LYS A 87 -1.11 2.41 4.28
CA LYS A 87 -0.41 2.35 2.99
C LYS A 87 -0.07 3.74 2.42
N ALA A 88 -1.00 4.69 2.53
CA ALA A 88 -0.75 6.06 2.07
C ALA A 88 0.30 6.80 2.91
N LEU A 89 0.45 6.46 4.19
CA LEU A 89 1.51 6.96 5.05
C LEU A 89 2.85 6.30 4.69
N ASP A 90 2.88 4.98 4.56
CA ASP A 90 4.08 4.23 4.17
C ASP A 90 4.63 4.70 2.81
N GLU A 91 3.76 4.89 1.82
CA GLU A 91 4.15 5.44 0.51
C GLU A 91 4.72 6.86 0.63
N ARG A 92 4.15 7.69 1.50
CA ARG A 92 4.66 9.04 1.74
C ARG A 92 6.02 9.00 2.43
N GLU A 93 6.19 8.18 3.44
CA GLU A 93 7.46 8.01 4.15
C GLU A 93 8.54 7.46 3.22
N ALA A 94 8.23 6.42 2.44
CA ALA A 94 9.14 5.87 1.45
C ALA A 94 9.56 6.93 0.42
N LYS A 95 8.61 7.73 -0.07
CA LYS A 95 8.89 8.82 -1.01
C LYS A 95 9.72 9.94 -0.39
N LEU A 96 9.48 10.29 0.87
CA LEU A 96 10.28 11.29 1.59
C LEU A 96 11.70 10.79 1.84
N ASN A 97 11.86 9.55 2.30
CA ASN A 97 13.16 8.93 2.51
C ASN A 97 13.96 8.85 1.21
N HIS A 98 13.32 8.47 0.11
CA HIS A 98 13.94 8.45 -1.22
C HIS A 98 14.37 9.85 -1.67
N LYS A 99 13.53 10.87 -1.46
CA LYS A 99 13.89 12.25 -1.76
C LYS A 99 15.04 12.78 -0.89
N ALA A 100 15.06 12.43 0.39
CA ALA A 100 16.15 12.79 1.28
C ALA A 100 17.47 12.18 0.80
N LEU A 101 17.47 10.88 0.48
CA LEU A 101 18.64 10.20 -0.07
C LEU A 101 19.14 10.86 -1.37
N ILE A 102 18.24 11.20 -2.29
CA ILE A 102 18.62 11.92 -3.51
C ILE A 102 19.23 13.29 -3.18
N ALA A 103 18.64 14.03 -2.24
CA ALA A 103 19.15 15.34 -1.86
C ALA A 103 20.56 15.27 -1.27
N ASP A 104 20.84 14.25 -0.45
CA ASP A 104 22.17 14.01 0.10
C ASP A 104 23.18 13.70 -1.01
N ILE A 105 22.84 12.80 -1.95
CA ILE A 105 23.69 12.48 -3.10
C ILE A 105 23.86 13.71 -4.02
N GLN A 106 22.81 14.52 -4.20
CA GLN A 106 22.91 15.76 -4.96
C GLN A 106 23.89 16.74 -4.32
N ALA A 107 23.86 16.88 -2.99
CA ALA A 107 24.81 17.72 -2.27
C ALA A 107 26.25 17.24 -2.52
N ASP A 108 26.53 15.95 -2.36
CA ASP A 108 27.84 15.35 -2.62
C ASP A 108 28.31 15.55 -4.07
N LEU A 109 27.41 15.39 -5.04
CA LEU A 109 27.73 15.61 -6.46
C LEU A 109 28.04 17.09 -6.74
N THR A 110 27.26 18.01 -6.16
CA THR A 110 27.51 19.45 -6.33
C THR A 110 28.85 19.87 -5.73
N GLU A 111 29.21 19.35 -4.55
CA GLU A 111 30.51 19.60 -3.91
C GLU A 111 31.67 19.11 -4.80
N LYS A 112 31.49 17.95 -5.45
CA LYS A 112 32.48 17.36 -6.35
C LYS A 112 32.52 17.98 -7.76
N GLY A 113 31.63 18.94 -8.04
CA GLY A 113 31.51 19.61 -9.35
C GLY A 113 30.89 18.75 -10.45
N LEU A 114 30.14 17.72 -10.06
CA LEU A 114 29.50 16.76 -10.96
C LEU A 114 28.04 17.13 -11.25
N PRO A 115 27.50 16.74 -12.42
CA PRO A 115 26.08 16.94 -12.74
C PRO A 115 25.14 16.21 -11.77
N THR A 116 24.17 16.93 -11.20
CA THR A 116 23.18 16.39 -10.25
C THR A 116 22.20 15.38 -10.86
N VAL A 117 22.15 15.29 -12.19
CA VAL A 117 21.36 14.29 -12.94
C VAL A 117 21.78 12.86 -12.57
N PHE A 118 23.03 12.66 -12.13
CA PHE A 118 23.49 11.35 -11.68
C PHE A 118 22.90 10.91 -10.34
N ALA A 119 22.32 11.81 -9.54
CA ALA A 119 21.87 11.48 -8.19
C ALA A 119 20.77 10.41 -8.15
N GLU A 120 19.82 10.46 -9.08
CA GLU A 120 18.75 9.45 -9.17
C GLU A 120 19.33 8.07 -9.51
N VAL A 121 20.28 8.00 -10.44
CA VAL A 121 20.92 6.74 -10.85
C VAL A 121 21.78 6.19 -9.71
N LEU A 122 22.53 7.07 -9.02
CA LEU A 122 23.34 6.68 -7.88
C LEU A 122 22.51 6.22 -6.68
N SER A 123 21.34 6.82 -6.44
CA SER A 123 20.44 6.39 -5.35
C SER A 123 19.96 4.94 -5.48
N LEU A 124 20.01 4.35 -6.68
CA LEU A 124 19.65 2.95 -6.91
C LEU A 124 20.68 1.96 -6.35
N LEU A 125 21.94 2.38 -6.17
CA LEU A 125 22.98 1.51 -5.64
C LEU A 125 22.77 1.13 -4.17
N LYS A 126 21.93 1.87 -3.42
CA LYS A 126 21.52 1.67 -2.01
C LYS A 126 22.64 1.57 -0.97
N ASP A 127 23.89 1.34 -1.39
CA ASP A 127 25.09 1.27 -0.57
C ASP A 127 25.89 2.56 -0.72
N ASN A 128 26.17 3.21 0.41
CA ASN A 128 26.89 4.47 0.45
C ASN A 128 28.34 4.33 -0.06
N GLU A 129 29.01 3.20 0.20
CA GLU A 129 30.38 2.97 -0.29
C GLU A 129 30.40 2.81 -1.81
N ALA A 130 29.42 2.08 -2.35
CA ALA A 130 29.26 1.91 -3.79
C ALA A 130 28.94 3.25 -4.49
N ILE A 131 28.08 4.08 -3.88
CA ILE A 131 27.77 5.42 -4.37
C ILE A 131 29.02 6.30 -4.37
N ALA A 132 29.81 6.28 -3.29
CA ALA A 132 31.04 7.05 -3.19
C ALA A 132 32.09 6.64 -4.24
N SER A 133 32.29 5.33 -4.43
CA SER A 133 33.21 4.78 -5.44
C SER A 133 32.76 5.17 -6.86
N ALA A 134 31.49 4.93 -7.20
CA ALA A 134 30.94 5.29 -8.51
C ALA A 134 31.05 6.80 -8.77
N THR A 135 30.80 7.63 -7.75
CA THR A 135 30.95 9.08 -7.85
C THR A 135 32.40 9.48 -8.13
N GLN A 136 33.37 8.82 -7.50
CA GLN A 136 34.78 9.09 -7.72
C GLN A 136 35.22 8.70 -9.14
N GLU A 137 34.80 7.53 -9.62
CA GLU A 137 35.10 7.08 -10.98
C GLU A 137 34.52 8.03 -12.04
N ILE A 138 33.27 8.48 -11.84
CA ILE A 138 32.63 9.47 -12.71
C ILE A 138 33.41 10.79 -12.68
N LYS A 139 33.86 11.24 -11.50
CA LYS A 139 34.68 12.44 -11.34
C LYS A 139 35.97 12.35 -12.14
N ASP A 140 36.72 11.26 -11.97
CA ASP A 140 38.01 11.09 -12.62
C ASP A 140 37.88 11.06 -14.15
N ALA A 141 36.86 10.35 -14.66
CA ALA A 141 36.55 10.31 -16.08
C ALA A 141 36.08 11.67 -16.63
N TRP A 142 35.27 12.40 -15.86
CA TRP A 142 34.78 13.73 -16.20
C TRP A 142 35.91 14.75 -16.27
N ASP A 143 36.73 14.85 -15.22
CA ASP A 143 37.84 15.79 -15.13
C ASP A 143 38.87 15.52 -16.24
N LYS A 144 39.13 14.24 -16.55
CA LYS A 144 39.97 13.86 -17.70
C LYS A 144 39.38 14.35 -19.03
N SER A 145 38.10 14.10 -19.28
CA SER A 145 37.43 14.51 -20.52
C SER A 145 37.40 16.04 -20.68
N VAL A 146 37.10 16.76 -19.60
CA VAL A 146 37.09 18.23 -19.58
C VAL A 146 38.49 18.78 -19.85
N ASN A 147 39.52 18.22 -19.21
CA ASN A 147 40.90 18.62 -19.44
C ASN A 147 41.37 18.34 -20.88
N ASP A 148 41.03 17.18 -21.44
CA ASP A 148 41.38 16.83 -22.82
C ASP A 148 40.67 17.74 -23.83
N ARG A 149 39.39 18.07 -23.60
CA ARG A 149 38.65 19.06 -24.40
C ARG A 149 39.24 20.46 -24.28
N LEU A 150 39.63 20.88 -23.07
CA LEU A 150 40.26 22.17 -22.86
C LEU A 150 41.60 22.26 -23.60
N LYS A 151 42.43 21.21 -23.55
CA LYS A 151 43.68 21.11 -24.32
C LYS A 151 43.44 21.14 -25.82
N ALA A 152 42.44 20.41 -26.32
CA ALA A 152 42.09 20.42 -27.74
C ALA A 152 41.62 21.82 -28.19
N ASN A 153 40.74 22.47 -27.44
CA ASN A 153 40.29 23.83 -27.73
C ASN A 153 41.41 24.87 -27.62
N ALA A 154 42.32 24.73 -26.65
CA ALA A 154 43.49 25.61 -26.51
C ALA A 154 44.40 25.51 -27.74
N ARG A 155 44.59 24.30 -28.30
CA ARG A 155 45.32 24.09 -29.57
C ARG A 155 44.60 24.68 -30.78
N GLN A 156 43.29 24.82 -30.72
CA GLN A 156 42.46 25.33 -31.82
C GLN A 156 42.29 26.87 -31.79
N LYS A 157 42.65 27.53 -30.68
CA LYS A 157 42.48 28.99 -30.47
C LYS A 157 43.71 29.86 -30.70
N THR A 158 44.74 29.36 -31.38
CA THR A 158 45.57 30.26 -32.18
C THR A 158 44.91 30.39 -33.54
N PRO A 159 44.24 31.52 -33.88
CA PRO A 159 44.16 31.88 -35.29
C PRO A 159 45.58 31.80 -35.80
N GLY A 160 45.78 31.08 -36.90
CA GLY A 160 47.02 31.20 -37.62
C GLY A 160 47.15 32.68 -37.97
N THR A 161 47.91 33.43 -37.17
CA THR A 161 48.83 34.39 -37.76
C THR A 161 49.72 33.50 -38.60
N SER A 162 49.29 33.25 -39.83
CA SER A 162 50.20 32.94 -40.90
C SER A 162 51.18 34.10 -40.87
N ALA A 163 52.29 33.88 -40.16
CA ALA A 163 53.58 34.30 -40.67
C ALA A 163 53.79 33.53 -41.97
N GLU A 164 52.95 33.82 -42.97
CA GLU A 164 53.43 33.95 -44.33
C GLU A 164 54.61 34.89 -44.17
N SER A 165 55.80 34.32 -44.26
CA SER A 165 56.98 35.04 -44.68
C SER A 165 56.57 35.76 -45.97
N ILE A 166 56.03 36.98 -45.81
CA ILE A 166 55.83 37.90 -46.91
C ILE A 166 57.24 38.09 -47.43
N HIS A 167 57.52 37.45 -48.56
CA HIS A 167 58.75 37.63 -49.29
C HIS A 167 58.92 39.13 -49.52
N VAL A 168 59.78 39.76 -48.70
CA VAL A 168 60.21 41.16 -48.82
C VAL A 168 61.12 41.24 -50.04
N GLY A 169 60.54 41.06 -51.22
CA GLY A 169 61.22 41.01 -52.52
C GLY A 169 60.64 41.98 -53.54
N SER A 170 59.62 42.78 -53.19
CA SER A 170 59.23 43.95 -53.99
C SER A 170 58.86 45.08 -53.04
N SER A 171 59.85 45.94 -52.85
CA SER A 171 59.96 46.90 -51.77
C SER A 171 58.91 48.01 -51.91
N LEU A 172 58.45 48.56 -50.78
CA LEU A 172 57.75 49.86 -50.71
C LEU A 172 58.46 50.96 -51.54
N ALA A 173 59.78 50.84 -51.71
CA ALA A 173 60.58 51.68 -52.59
C ALA A 173 60.18 51.57 -54.08
N ASP A 174 59.76 50.42 -54.57
CA ASP A 174 59.29 50.24 -55.96
C ASP A 174 57.90 50.86 -56.15
N PHE A 175 57.03 50.74 -55.14
CA PHE A 175 55.73 51.43 -55.15
C PHE A 175 55.89 52.96 -55.12
N ALA A 176 56.84 53.47 -54.35
CA ALA A 176 57.14 54.90 -54.29
C ALA A 176 57.75 55.44 -55.59
N ARG A 177 58.61 54.66 -56.28
CA ARG A 177 59.15 55.05 -57.60
C ARG A 177 58.07 55.07 -58.68
N LYS A 178 57.17 54.08 -58.68
CA LYS A 178 56.13 53.94 -59.71
C LYS A 178 55.05 55.02 -59.60
N ASN A 179 54.81 55.55 -58.39
CA ASN A 179 53.83 56.59 -58.13
C ASN A 179 54.44 57.98 -57.87
N ARG A 180 55.71 58.21 -58.24
CA ARG A 180 56.34 59.53 -58.10
C ARG A 180 55.86 60.48 -59.22
N ILE A 181 54.98 61.42 -58.87
CA ILE A 181 54.33 62.37 -59.79
C ILE A 181 55.30 63.46 -60.31
N ILE A 182 56.51 63.57 -59.75
CA ILE A 182 57.49 64.58 -60.12
C ILE A 182 58.82 63.90 -60.45
N LYS A 183 59.37 64.22 -61.63
CA LYS A 183 60.62 63.62 -62.13
C LYS A 183 61.84 64.43 -61.69
#